data_AF-A0A5K0XN02-F1
#
_entry.id   AF-A0A5K0XN02-F1
#
_cell.length_a   1.000
_cell.length_b   1.000
_cell.length_c   1.000
_cell.angle_alpha   90.00
_cell.angle_beta   90.00
_cell.angle_gamma   90.00
#
_symmetry.space_group_name_H-M   'P 1'
#
loop_
_entity.id
_entity.type
_entity.pdbx_description
1 polymer ?
#
loop_
_entity_poly.entity_id
_entity_poly.type
_entity_poly.pdbx_seq_one_letter_code
_entity_poly.pdbx_strand_id
1 'polypeptide(L)' 'VLYDTTAFLEKNRDLLHADSIQLLSSCDCYLPQLFASNIIANSERSASPFWRQNGVDTQKQSVGTKFK' A
#
# COMPACT_ATOMS: atom_id res chain seq x y z
N VAL A 1 24.88 -6.38 16.73
CA VAL A 1 23.43 -6.55 16.98
C VAL A 1 22.94 -7.65 16.06
N LEU A 2 22.23 -8.66 16.58
CA LEU A 2 21.59 -9.71 15.79
C LEU A 2 20.10 -9.41 15.70
N TYR A 3 19.55 -9.51 14.49
CA TYR A 3 18.12 -9.30 14.25
C TYR A 3 17.48 -10.62 13.84
N ASP A 4 16.34 -10.91 14.43
CA ASP A 4 15.46 -11.96 13.93
C ASP A 4 14.87 -11.51 12.59
N THR A 5 15.14 -12.26 11.52
CA THR A 5 14.67 -11.97 10.16
C THR A 5 13.28 -12.54 9.88
N THR A 6 12.65 -13.16 10.87
CA THR A 6 11.33 -13.77 10.73
C THR A 6 10.30 -12.72 10.29
N ALA A 7 9.57 -13.06 9.22
CA ALA A 7 8.56 -12.21 8.60
C ALA A 7 9.05 -10.86 8.02
N PHE A 8 10.36 -10.69 7.76
CA PHE A 8 10.90 -9.42 7.24
C PHE A 8 10.29 -9.03 5.89
N LEU A 9 10.09 -10.01 5.00
CA LEU A 9 9.53 -9.74 3.68
C LEU A 9 8.06 -9.32 3.80
N GLU A 10 7.29 -10.00 4.64
CA GLU A 10 5.87 -9.73 4.90
C GLU A 10 5.69 -8.34 5.50
N LYS A 11 6.50 -7.97 6.50
CA LYS A 11 6.48 -6.63 7.11
C LYS A 11 6.87 -5.54 6.12
N ASN A 12 7.74 -5.86 5.17
CA ASN A 12 8.20 -4.89 4.18
C ASN A 12 7.23 -4.72 3.00
N ARG A 13 6.25 -5.61 2.79
CA ARG A 13 5.30 -5.55 1.67
C ARG A 13 4.39 -4.33 1.69
N ASP A 14 4.16 -3.72 2.86
CA ASP A 14 3.33 -2.51 3.05
C ASP A 14 1.97 -2.59 2.32
N LEU A 15 1.38 -3.79 2.28
CA LEU A 15 0.18 -4.08 1.51
C LEU A 15 -1.06 -3.52 2.22
N LEU A 16 -1.84 -2.73 1.50
CA LEU A 16 -3.16 -2.26 1.94
C LEU A 16 -4.25 -2.89 1.08
N HIS A 17 -5.21 -3.56 1.70
CA HIS A 17 -6.33 -4.17 0.99
C HIS A 17 -7.29 -3.12 0.43
N ALA A 18 -7.70 -3.30 -0.83
CA ALA A 18 -8.64 -2.41 -1.51
C ALA A 18 -9.96 -2.26 -0.74
N ASP A 19 -10.47 -3.33 -0.13
CA ASP A 19 -11.70 -3.31 0.66
C ASP A 19 -11.59 -2.38 1.88
N SER A 20 -10.42 -2.34 2.52
CA SER A 20 -10.17 -1.43 3.65
C SER A 20 -10.14 0.02 3.20
N ILE A 21 -9.55 0.30 2.03
CA ILE A 21 -9.53 1.65 1.44
C ILE A 21 -10.95 2.07 1.06
N GLN A 22 -11.73 1.17 0.45
CA GLN A 22 -13.12 1.43 0.09
C GLN A 22 -13.98 1.70 1.33
N LEU A 23 -13.78 0.93 2.41
CA LEU A 23 -14.45 1.16 3.69
C LEU A 23 -14.14 2.56 4.25
N LEU A 24 -12.85 2.96 4.25
CA LEU A 24 -12.43 4.29 4.70
C LEU A 24 -13.01 5.42 3.82
N SER A 25 -13.12 5.19 2.52
CA SER A 25 -13.74 6.14 1.59
C SER A 25 -15.26 6.27 1.80
N SER A 26 -15.92 5.25 2.33
CA SER A 26 -17.37 5.24 2.59
C SER A 26 -17.78 5.88 3.91
N CYS A 27 -16.81 6.20 4.78
CA CYS A 27 -17.07 6.84 6.06
C CYS A 27 -17.51 8.30 5.88
N ASP A 28 -18.44 8.80 6.68
CA ASP A 28 -18.85 10.22 6.66
C ASP A 28 -17.82 11.18 7.32
N CYS A 29 -16.78 10.62 7.93
CA CYS A 29 -15.72 11.37 8.59
C CYS A 29 -14.67 11.84 7.59
N TYR A 30 -14.25 13.11 7.69
CA TYR A 30 -13.29 13.73 6.77
C TYR A 30 -11.93 13.02 6.74
N LEU A 31 -11.40 12.63 7.90
CA LEU A 31 -10.05 12.07 8.01
C LEU A 31 -9.89 10.70 7.28
N PRO A 32 -10.79 9.71 7.48
CA PRO A 32 -10.80 8.47 6.68
C PRO A 32 -10.87 8.70 5.17
N GLN A 33 -11.73 9.60 4.71
CA GLN A 33 -11.86 9.93 3.29
C GLN A 33 -10.58 10.56 2.72
N LEU A 34 -9.96 11.48 3.46
CA LEU A 34 -8.69 12.11 3.08
C LEU A 34 -7.57 11.06 2.96
N PHE A 35 -7.54 10.11 3.89
CA PHE A 35 -6.57 9.02 3.85
C PHE A 35 -6.77 8.11 2.64
N ALA A 36 -8.01 7.69 2.39
CA ALA A 36 -8.36 6.85 1.23
C ALA A 36 -7.99 7.52 -0.10
N SER A 37 -8.36 8.80 -0.27
CA SER A 37 -8.05 9.55 -1.50
C SER A 37 -6.54 9.70 -1.76
N ASN A 38 -5.74 9.96 -0.71
CA ASN A 38 -4.30 10.05 -0.85
C ASN A 38 -3.65 8.72 -1.23
N ILE A 39 -4.13 7.59 -0.69
CA ILE A 39 -3.63 6.27 -1.07
C ILE A 39 -3.95 5.95 -2.53
N ILE A 40 -5.19 6.22 -2.98
CA ILE A 40 -5.61 6.00 -4.36
C ILE A 40 -4.75 6.80 -5.33
N ALA A 41 -4.55 8.10 -5.07
CA ALA A 41 -3.73 8.98 -5.92
C ALA A 41 -2.26 8.53 -6.01
N ASN A 42 -1.70 7.97 -4.93
CA ASN A 42 -0.33 7.46 -4.92
C ASN A 42 -0.20 6.09 -5.61
N SER A 43 -1.25 5.27 -5.61
CA SER A 43 -1.29 4.00 -6.34
C SER A 43 -1.18 4.24 -7.85
N GLU A 44 -2.01 5.14 -8.40
CA GLU A 44 -2.02 5.49 -9.82
C GLU A 44 -0.66 6.02 -10.31
N ARG A 45 0.04 6.80 -9.49
CA ARG A 45 1.38 7.32 -9.80
C ARG A 45 2.45 6.23 -9.91
N SER A 46 2.25 5.08 -9.26
CA SER A 46 3.22 3.97 -9.20
C SER A 46 2.96 2.85 -10.23
N ALA A 47 1.79 2.86 -10.87
CA ALA A 47 1.36 1.85 -11.83
C ALA A 47 2.03 2.06 -13.20
N SER A 48 3.26 1.59 -13.36
CA SER A 48 3.88 1.43 -14.68
C SER A 48 3.13 0.36 -15.51
N PRO A 49 2.96 0.49 -16.84
CA PRO A 49 2.05 -0.34 -17.65
C PRO A 49 2.36 -1.85 -17.69
N PHE A 50 3.56 -2.26 -17.26
CA PHE A 50 4.11 -3.60 -17.47
C PHE A 50 3.58 -4.69 -16.54
N TRP A 51 2.86 -4.36 -15.46
CA TRP A 51 2.52 -5.34 -14.40
C TRP A 51 1.02 -5.65 -14.26
N ARG A 52 0.20 -5.20 -15.23
CA ARG A 52 -1.26 -5.45 -15.24
C ARG A 52 -1.68 -6.91 -15.49
N GLN A 53 -0.75 -7.86 -15.67
CA GLN A 53 -1.10 -9.24 -16.06
C GLN A 53 -1.12 -10.26 -14.92
N ASN A 54 -0.47 -10.00 -13.78
CA ASN A 54 -0.56 -10.90 -12.63
C ASN A 54 -1.14 -10.11 -11.46
N GLY A 55 -2.36 -10.45 -11.06
CA GLY A 55 -3.07 -9.91 -9.90
C GLY A 55 -2.43 -10.30 -8.57
N VAL A 56 -1.14 -9.99 -8.40
CA VAL A 56 -0.37 -10.11 -7.17
C VAL A 56 0.40 -8.80 -6.99
N ASP A 57 -0.23 -7.91 -6.22
CA ASP A 57 0.41 -6.91 -5.37
C ASP A 57 1.54 -6.09 -6.00
N THR A 58 1.21 -5.27 -7.02
CA THR A 58 2.15 -4.25 -7.51
C THR A 58 2.00 -2.95 -6.72
N GLN A 59 2.24 -3.01 -5.41
CA GLN A 59 2.59 -1.81 -4.64
C GLN A 59 4.13 -1.76 -4.58
N LYS A 60 4.77 -0.95 -5.43
CA LYS A 60 6.22 -0.66 -5.34
C LYS A 60 6.59 0.17 -4.09
N GLN A 61 5.68 0.29 -3.14
CA GLN A 61 5.89 0.98 -1.88
C GLN A 61 6.18 -0.12 -0.87
N SER A 62 7.43 -0.20 -0.44
CA SER A 62 7.84 -1.06 0.66
C SER A 62 8.23 -0.15 1.81
N VAL A 63 8.17 -0.65 3.04
CA VAL A 63 8.62 0.12 4.20
C VAL A 63 10.07 0.59 4.00
N GLY A 64 10.94 -0.27 3.48
CA GLY A 64 12.33 0.06 3.19
C GLY A 64 12.53 1.14 2.13
N THR A 65 11.70 1.19 1.08
CA THR A 65 11.81 2.23 0.05
C THR A 65 11.27 3.59 0.51
N LYS A 66 10.35 3.62 1.46
CA LYS A 66 9.86 4.85 2.09
C LYS A 66 10.80 5.37 3.18
N PHE A 67 11.54 4.48 3.82
CA PHE A 67 12.47 4.81 4.89
C PHE A 67 13.82 5.35 4.39
N LYS A 68 14.29 4.88 3.24
CA LYS A 68 15.57 5.29 2.64
C LYS A 68 15.56 6.75 2.18
#